data_AF-T1KJI3-F1
#
_entry.id   AF-T1KJI3-F1
#
_cell.length_a   1.000
_cell.length_b   1.000
_cell.length_c   1.000
_cell.angle_alpha   90.00
_cell.angle_beta   90.00
_cell.angle_gamma   90.00
#
_symmetry.space_group_name_H-M   'P 1'
#
loop_
_entity.id
_entity.type
_entity.pdbx_description
1 polymer ?
#
loop_
_entity_poly.entity_id
_entity_poly.type
_entity_poly.pdbx_seq_one_letter_code
_entity_poly.pdbx_strand_id
1 'polypeptide(L)'
;MDLTNKYFQCPASREVPKLIQMMKAGMNIARMNFSHGTYDYHQGTIDNVREAVRQLSAEYGVGEHPVGIALDTKGPEIRTTRVISWRANTPSPTDLTTTMAIAAVNASLKCMASAIVVLTTTGRTAHLISKYRPRCPIIAVSRHAQTTRQAHLWRGLLPIYFTGERAGDWPQDVDGRIQAAIDFGKARNFMRTGDSVIVVTGWRKGPGSTNTMRIVTVE
;
A
#
# COMPACT_ATOMS: atom_id res chain seq x y z
N MET A 1 1.73 -19.25 -7.03
CA MET A 1 0.55 -18.67 -6.32
C MET A 1 1.05 -17.56 -5.42
N ASP A 2 0.86 -16.31 -5.83
CA ASP A 2 1.48 -15.12 -5.23
C ASP A 2 0.80 -14.75 -3.89
N LEU A 3 1.49 -15.00 -2.77
CA LEU A 3 0.99 -14.82 -1.38
C LEU A 3 1.10 -13.36 -0.90
N THR A 4 1.70 -12.47 -1.69
CA THR A 4 2.01 -11.09 -1.27
C THR A 4 0.77 -10.20 -1.10
N ASN A 5 -0.37 -10.54 -1.70
CA ASN A 5 -1.58 -9.72 -1.68
C ASN A 5 -2.63 -10.14 -0.62
N LYS A 6 -2.36 -11.18 0.19
CA LYS A 6 -3.33 -11.68 1.19
C LYS A 6 -3.34 -10.91 2.51
N TYR A 7 -2.46 -9.93 2.68
CA TYR A 7 -2.19 -9.38 4.01
C TYR A 7 -3.17 -8.30 4.48
N PHE A 8 -4.03 -7.73 3.62
CA PHE A 8 -4.86 -6.58 4.05
C PHE A 8 -6.03 -6.16 3.13
N GLN A 9 -6.59 -7.06 2.32
CA GLN A 9 -7.89 -6.80 1.66
C GLN A 9 -9.03 -7.16 2.62
N CYS A 10 -10.20 -6.55 2.45
CA CYS A 10 -11.43 -7.06 3.08
C CYS A 10 -11.45 -8.58 2.93
N PRO A 11 -11.80 -9.36 3.97
CA PRO A 11 -11.67 -10.80 3.90
C PRO A 11 -12.42 -11.29 2.67
N ALA A 12 -11.68 -11.88 1.72
CA ALA A 12 -12.20 -12.28 0.42
C ALA A 12 -13.28 -13.37 0.54
N SER A 13 -13.41 -13.96 1.73
CA SER A 13 -14.48 -14.86 2.13
C SER A 13 -14.86 -14.59 3.60
N ARG A 14 -16.13 -14.79 3.92
CA ARG A 14 -16.71 -14.70 5.27
C ARG A 14 -16.80 -16.06 5.97
N GLU A 15 -16.40 -17.14 5.32
CA GLU A 15 -16.50 -18.50 5.86
C GLU A 15 -15.42 -18.73 6.93
N VAL A 16 -15.83 -19.25 8.10
CA VAL A 16 -14.95 -19.52 9.24
C VAL A 16 -13.72 -20.36 8.86
N PRO A 17 -13.83 -21.47 8.10
CA PRO A 17 -12.65 -22.26 7.71
C PRO A 17 -11.65 -21.45 6.87
N LYS A 18 -12.14 -20.54 6.01
CA LYS A 18 -11.28 -19.71 5.16
C LYS A 18 -10.60 -18.62 5.96
N LEU A 19 -11.31 -18.01 6.92
CA LEU A 19 -10.77 -17.04 7.85
C LEU A 19 -9.63 -17.65 8.68
N ILE A 20 -9.79 -18.88 9.16
CA ILE A 20 -8.73 -19.63 9.86
C ILE A 20 -7.50 -19.81 8.97
N GLN A 21 -7.67 -20.23 7.71
CA GLN A 21 -6.55 -20.34 6.76
C GLN A 21 -5.82 -19.00 6.56
N MET A 22 -6.56 -17.89 6.50
CA MET A 22 -5.97 -16.55 6.36
C MET A 22 -5.21 -16.12 7.62
N MET A 23 -5.75 -16.40 8.81
CA MET A 23 -5.06 -16.13 10.08
C MET A 23 -3.78 -16.94 10.20
N LYS A 24 -3.80 -18.24 9.87
CA LYS A 24 -2.59 -19.09 9.81
C LYS A 24 -1.56 -18.58 8.81
N ALA A 25 -1.99 -17.96 7.71
CA ALA A 25 -1.10 -17.31 6.75
C ALA A 25 -0.54 -15.96 7.22
N GLY A 26 -0.95 -15.48 8.41
CA GLY A 26 -0.46 -14.24 9.04
C GLY A 26 -1.41 -13.05 8.96
N MET A 27 -2.71 -13.26 8.72
CA MET A 27 -3.72 -12.18 8.83
C MET A 27 -3.92 -11.80 10.30
N ASN A 28 -3.63 -10.54 10.62
CA ASN A 28 -3.81 -9.97 11.97
C ASN A 28 -4.89 -8.88 12.05
N ILE A 29 -5.43 -8.45 10.90
CA ILE A 29 -6.49 -7.44 10.83
C ILE A 29 -7.54 -7.90 9.81
N ALA A 30 -8.80 -8.02 10.25
CA ALA A 30 -9.97 -8.18 9.40
C ALA A 30 -10.55 -6.80 9.07
N ARG A 31 -10.36 -6.35 7.84
CA ARG A 31 -10.85 -5.04 7.38
C ARG A 31 -12.27 -5.18 6.82
N MET A 32 -13.22 -4.35 7.23
CA MET A 32 -14.59 -4.35 6.74
C MET A 32 -14.96 -3.00 6.13
N ASN A 33 -15.59 -3.02 4.95
CA ASN A 33 -16.05 -1.82 4.28
C ASN A 33 -17.54 -1.59 4.52
N PHE A 34 -17.88 -0.55 5.28
CA PHE A 34 -19.26 -0.21 5.65
C PHE A 34 -19.95 0.71 4.63
N SER A 35 -19.33 0.96 3.47
CA SER A 35 -19.97 1.72 2.38
C SER A 35 -21.15 0.96 1.78
N HIS A 36 -21.21 -0.36 1.96
CA HIS A 36 -22.26 -1.24 1.47
C HIS A 36 -22.60 -2.30 2.52
N GLY A 37 -23.76 -2.93 2.40
CA GLY A 37 -24.22 -3.99 3.32
C GLY A 37 -25.11 -3.48 4.45
N THR A 38 -25.88 -4.40 5.05
CA THR A 38 -26.76 -4.13 6.19
C THR A 38 -26.03 -4.31 7.51
N TYR A 39 -26.62 -3.83 8.60
CA TYR A 39 -26.09 -4.07 9.96
C TYR A 39 -25.95 -5.57 10.25
N ASP A 40 -26.96 -6.38 9.92
CA ASP A 40 -26.94 -7.84 10.11
C ASP A 40 -25.82 -8.52 9.32
N TYR A 41 -25.55 -8.04 8.11
CA TYR A 41 -24.47 -8.57 7.27
C TYR A 41 -23.10 -8.36 7.92
N HIS A 42 -22.85 -7.15 8.43
CA HIS A 42 -21.60 -6.82 9.10
C HIS A 42 -21.49 -7.52 10.46
N GLN A 43 -22.59 -7.62 11.20
CA GLN A 43 -22.63 -8.38 12.46
C GLN A 43 -22.25 -9.84 12.24
N GLY A 44 -22.87 -10.52 11.27
CA GLY A 44 -22.52 -11.91 10.97
C GLY A 44 -21.07 -12.08 10.51
N THR A 45 -20.48 -11.07 9.87
CA THR A 45 -19.05 -11.10 9.51
C THR A 45 -18.16 -10.95 10.75
N ILE A 46 -18.51 -10.07 11.69
CA ILE A 46 -17.82 -9.93 12.98
C ILE A 46 -17.89 -11.24 13.75
N ASP A 47 -19.08 -11.85 13.83
CA ASP A 47 -19.30 -13.10 14.56
C ASP A 47 -18.45 -14.23 13.96
N ASN A 48 -18.39 -14.34 12.64
CA ASN A 48 -17.55 -15.32 11.95
C ASN A 48 -16.05 -15.10 12.19
N VAL A 49 -15.59 -13.84 12.23
CA VAL A 49 -14.20 -13.51 12.55
C VAL A 49 -13.89 -13.89 14.00
N ARG A 50 -14.78 -13.58 14.95
CA ARG A 50 -14.60 -13.97 16.36
C ARG A 50 -14.63 -15.47 16.55
N GLU A 51 -15.49 -16.18 15.82
CA GLU A 51 -15.51 -17.64 15.83
C GLU A 51 -14.22 -18.25 15.31
N ALA A 52 -13.69 -17.74 14.18
CA ALA A 52 -12.40 -18.18 13.66
C ALA A 52 -11.25 -17.93 14.65
N VAL A 53 -11.25 -16.79 15.36
CA VAL A 53 -10.27 -16.50 16.42
C VAL A 53 -10.38 -17.49 17.57
N ARG A 54 -11.60 -17.82 18.02
CA ARG A 54 -11.82 -18.81 19.11
C ARG A 54 -11.26 -20.18 18.74
N GLN A 55 -11.61 -20.68 17.55
CA GLN A 55 -11.14 -21.98 17.06
C GLN A 55 -9.61 -22.01 16.96
N LEU A 56 -9.01 -20.95 16.42
CA LEU A 56 -7.56 -20.87 16.27
C LEU A 56 -6.82 -20.74 17.62
N SER A 57 -7.39 -20.00 18.57
CA SER A 57 -6.82 -19.82 19.91
C SER A 57 -6.81 -21.15 20.67
N ALA A 58 -7.90 -21.93 20.56
CA ALA A 58 -7.99 -23.27 21.11
C ALA A 58 -6.97 -24.23 20.48
N GLU A 59 -6.74 -24.15 19.16
CA GLU A 59 -5.76 -24.99 18.46
C GLU A 59 -4.32 -24.71 18.89
N TYR A 60 -3.94 -23.44 19.08
CA TYR A 60 -2.57 -23.07 19.48
C TYR A 60 -2.34 -23.08 21.00
N GLY A 61 -3.37 -23.27 21.81
CA GLY A 61 -3.27 -23.21 23.28
C GLY A 61 -2.87 -21.82 23.79
N VAL A 62 -3.16 -20.76 23.03
CA VAL A 62 -2.91 -19.36 23.42
C VAL A 62 -4.23 -18.73 23.84
N GLY A 63 -4.19 -17.78 24.78
CA GLY A 63 -5.41 -17.15 25.31
C GLY A 63 -6.31 -16.56 24.21
N GLU A 64 -5.79 -15.56 23.50
CA GLU A 64 -6.48 -14.96 22.35
C GLU A 64 -5.49 -14.70 21.22
N HIS A 65 -5.77 -15.25 20.04
CA HIS A 65 -5.01 -14.93 18.84
C HIS A 65 -5.30 -13.47 18.43
N PRO A 66 -4.28 -12.59 18.33
CA PRO A 66 -4.49 -11.15 18.22
C PRO A 66 -4.94 -10.74 16.81
N VAL A 67 -6.27 -10.80 16.56
CA VAL A 67 -6.89 -10.32 15.32
C VAL A 67 -7.74 -9.08 15.60
N GLY A 68 -7.27 -7.94 15.07
CA GLY A 68 -8.01 -6.69 15.09
C GLY A 68 -9.10 -6.65 14.03
N ILE A 69 -10.14 -5.85 14.27
CA ILE A 69 -11.18 -5.53 13.28
C ILE A 69 -11.02 -4.06 12.91
N ALA A 70 -10.81 -3.78 11.62
CA ALA A 70 -10.70 -2.42 11.10
C ALA A 70 -11.95 -2.07 10.30
N LEU A 71 -12.58 -0.95 10.61
CA LEU A 71 -13.82 -0.50 9.98
C LEU A 71 -13.53 0.67 9.04
N ASP A 72 -13.74 0.48 7.74
CA ASP A 72 -13.80 1.60 6.81
C ASP A 72 -15.21 2.19 6.87
N THR A 73 -15.36 3.28 7.60
CA THR A 73 -16.60 4.06 7.57
C THR A 73 -16.77 4.74 6.23
N LYS A 74 -18.03 4.98 5.84
CA LYS A 74 -18.34 5.79 4.67
C LYS A 74 -17.75 7.19 4.90
N GLY A 75 -16.65 7.50 4.21
CA GLY A 75 -16.07 8.83 4.24
C GLY A 75 -17.03 9.86 3.63
N PRO A 76 -16.82 11.16 3.86
CA PRO A 76 -17.56 12.18 3.13
C PRO A 76 -17.44 11.90 1.63
N GLU A 77 -18.57 11.71 0.94
CA GLU A 77 -18.68 11.44 -0.50
C GLU A 77 -18.21 12.62 -1.37
N ILE A 78 -17.39 13.53 -0.84
CA ILE A 78 -16.78 14.63 -1.58
C ILE A 78 -15.71 14.03 -2.49
N ARG A 79 -16.20 13.55 -3.63
CA ARG A 79 -15.41 13.12 -4.78
C ARG A 79 -15.14 14.34 -5.67
N THR A 80 -14.46 15.34 -5.14
CA THR A 80 -13.92 16.43 -5.99
C THR A 80 -12.61 15.97 -6.60
N THR A 81 -12.73 15.17 -7.66
CA THR A 81 -11.61 14.72 -8.50
C THR A 81 -11.00 15.87 -9.30
N ARG A 82 -10.36 16.83 -8.62
CA ARG A 82 -9.36 17.74 -9.19
C ARG A 82 -8.26 17.93 -8.15
N VAL A 83 -7.02 17.63 -8.53
CA VAL A 83 -5.76 17.91 -7.80
C VAL A 83 -5.72 19.33 -7.21
N ILE A 84 -6.50 20.24 -7.80
CA ILE A 84 -6.66 21.65 -7.45
C ILE A 84 -7.19 21.85 -6.03
N SER A 85 -8.06 20.98 -5.51
CA SER A 85 -8.59 21.11 -4.14
C SER A 85 -7.51 20.89 -3.06
N TRP A 86 -6.58 19.95 -3.28
CA TRP A 86 -5.54 19.65 -2.29
C TRP A 86 -4.49 20.76 -2.19
N ARG A 87 -4.25 21.50 -3.28
CA ARG A 87 -3.33 22.64 -3.30
C ARG A 87 -3.85 23.80 -2.44
N ALA A 88 -5.16 24.06 -2.48
CA ALA A 88 -5.77 25.15 -1.72
C ALA A 88 -5.63 24.97 -0.19
N ASN A 89 -5.60 23.73 0.30
CA ASN A 89 -5.58 23.42 1.73
C ASN A 89 -4.22 22.91 2.24
N THR A 90 -3.16 22.96 1.43
CA THR A 90 -1.81 22.59 1.89
C THR A 90 -1.07 23.85 2.33
N PRO A 91 -0.61 23.94 3.61
CA PRO A 91 0.18 25.08 4.08
C PRO A 91 1.43 25.31 3.24
N SER A 92 1.75 26.58 2.98
CA SER A 92 2.99 26.99 2.32
C SER A 92 3.89 27.74 3.31
N PRO A 93 5.19 27.45 3.40
CA PRO A 93 5.94 26.46 2.62
C PRO A 93 5.70 25.02 3.09
N THR A 94 5.92 24.06 2.20
CA THR A 94 5.84 22.61 2.51
C THR A 94 7.21 22.02 2.81
N ASP A 95 7.25 20.94 3.60
CA ASP A 95 8.49 20.18 3.80
C ASP A 95 8.91 19.43 2.53
N LEU A 96 10.22 19.14 2.39
CA LEU A 96 10.79 18.52 1.20
C LEU A 96 10.03 17.27 0.73
N THR A 97 9.63 16.38 1.66
CA THR A 97 8.94 15.13 1.28
C THR A 97 7.54 15.41 0.75
N THR A 98 6.84 16.38 1.34
CA THR A 98 5.52 16.82 0.88
C THR A 98 5.62 17.48 -0.51
N THR A 99 6.60 18.36 -0.72
CA THR A 99 6.86 18.97 -2.04
C THR A 99 7.12 17.91 -3.10
N MET A 100 7.95 16.91 -2.79
CA MET A 100 8.24 15.79 -3.69
C MET A 100 7.00 14.95 -3.99
N ALA A 101 6.16 14.68 -2.99
CA ALA A 101 4.92 13.93 -3.20
C ALA A 101 3.98 14.69 -4.16
N ILE A 102 3.81 16.00 -3.97
CA ILE A 102 3.00 16.84 -4.85
C ILE A 102 3.59 16.86 -6.28
N ALA A 103 4.91 17.02 -6.40
CA ALA A 103 5.60 17.01 -7.69
C ALA A 103 5.43 15.67 -8.42
N ALA A 104 5.60 14.54 -7.73
CA ALA A 104 5.42 13.20 -8.27
C ALA A 104 3.99 12.95 -8.76
N VAL A 105 2.98 13.36 -8.00
CA VAL A 105 1.59 13.24 -8.41
C VAL A 105 1.31 14.11 -9.64
N ASN A 106 1.80 15.35 -9.69
CA ASN A 106 1.62 16.20 -10.87
C ASN A 106 2.32 15.64 -12.10
N ALA A 107 3.55 15.14 -11.95
CA ALA A 107 4.31 14.51 -13.03
C ALA A 107 3.55 13.28 -13.57
N SER A 108 3.07 12.41 -12.69
CA SER A 108 2.30 11.21 -13.07
C SER A 108 1.08 11.54 -13.92
N LEU A 109 0.41 12.66 -13.65
CA LEU A 109 -0.76 13.11 -14.40
C LEU A 109 -0.40 13.70 -15.75
N LYS A 110 0.79 14.31 -15.88
CA LYS A 110 1.23 14.97 -17.10
C LYS A 110 1.82 13.98 -18.10
N CYS A 111 2.62 13.02 -17.64
CA CYS A 111 3.15 11.97 -18.51
C CYS A 111 2.25 10.74 -18.62
N MET A 112 1.04 10.77 -18.03
CA MET A 112 0.11 9.63 -18.01
C MET A 112 0.77 8.35 -17.50
N ALA A 113 1.52 8.48 -16.40
CA ALA A 113 2.31 7.37 -15.87
C ALA A 113 1.42 6.18 -15.48
N SER A 114 1.86 4.97 -15.80
CA SER A 114 1.19 3.72 -15.45
C SER A 114 1.25 3.44 -13.94
N ALA A 115 2.30 3.92 -13.25
CA ALA A 115 2.38 3.92 -11.79
C ALA A 115 3.37 4.96 -11.23
N ILE A 116 3.32 5.15 -9.91
CA ILE A 116 4.36 5.80 -9.12
C ILE A 116 5.06 4.73 -8.28
N VAL A 117 6.35 4.50 -8.50
CA VAL A 117 7.21 3.66 -7.67
C VAL A 117 7.85 4.52 -6.58
N VAL A 118 7.72 4.11 -5.33
CA VAL A 118 8.33 4.80 -4.18
C VAL A 118 9.14 3.83 -3.33
N LEU A 119 10.42 4.13 -3.13
CA LEU A 119 11.25 3.40 -2.18
C LEU A 119 11.10 4.02 -0.80
N THR A 120 10.67 3.23 0.19
CA THR A 120 10.38 3.78 1.52
C THR A 120 10.75 2.82 2.66
N THR A 121 11.32 3.38 3.72
CA THR A 121 11.66 2.64 4.95
C THR A 121 10.53 2.71 5.97
N THR A 122 9.95 3.89 6.19
CA THR A 122 8.92 4.13 7.21
C THR A 122 7.50 4.23 6.65
N GLY A 123 7.34 4.32 5.32
CA GLY A 123 6.05 4.50 4.66
C GLY A 123 5.64 5.97 4.48
N ARG A 124 6.26 6.93 5.19
CA ARG A 124 5.86 8.35 5.19
C ARG A 124 5.71 8.94 3.78
N THR A 125 6.70 8.75 2.90
CA THR A 125 6.65 9.26 1.53
C THR A 125 5.49 8.65 0.73
N ALA A 126 5.30 7.34 0.85
CA ALA A 126 4.24 6.61 0.18
C ALA A 126 2.85 7.11 0.64
N HIS A 127 2.69 7.36 1.94
CA HIS A 127 1.46 7.91 2.52
C HIS A 127 1.18 9.33 2.01
N LEU A 128 2.21 10.18 1.92
CA LEU A 128 2.06 11.54 1.38
C LEU A 128 1.67 11.52 -0.10
N ILE A 129 2.24 10.63 -0.92
CA ILE A 129 1.81 10.47 -2.31
C ILE A 129 0.34 10.02 -2.36
N SER A 130 -0.07 9.04 -1.53
CA SER A 130 -1.46 8.58 -1.47
C SER A 130 -2.44 9.70 -1.04
N LYS A 131 -2.03 10.57 -0.10
CA LYS A 131 -2.81 11.73 0.35
C LYS A 131 -3.24 12.63 -0.83
N TYR A 132 -2.35 12.85 -1.79
CA TYR A 132 -2.63 13.69 -2.97
C TYR A 132 -3.36 12.95 -4.10
N ARG A 133 -3.77 11.69 -3.88
CA ARG A 133 -4.68 10.89 -4.73
C ARG A 133 -4.27 10.87 -6.23
N PRO A 134 -3.11 10.31 -6.58
CA PRO A 134 -2.76 10.08 -7.99
C PRO A 134 -3.81 9.21 -8.69
N ARG A 135 -3.89 9.35 -10.03
CA ARG A 135 -4.77 8.53 -10.87
C ARG A 135 -4.24 7.10 -11.06
N CYS A 136 -2.92 6.94 -11.02
CA CYS A 136 -2.25 5.66 -11.17
C CYS A 136 -1.98 4.99 -9.80
N PRO A 137 -1.76 3.66 -9.76
CA PRO A 137 -1.34 2.95 -8.56
C PRO A 137 0.02 3.44 -8.05
N ILE A 138 0.24 3.30 -6.75
CA ILE A 138 1.50 3.63 -6.07
C ILE A 138 2.15 2.34 -5.61
N ILE A 139 3.28 1.95 -6.19
CA ILE A 139 4.03 0.78 -5.76
C ILE A 139 5.02 1.19 -4.66
N ALA A 140 4.80 0.75 -3.43
CA ALA A 140 5.68 1.06 -2.31
C ALA A 140 6.63 -0.11 -2.00
N VAL A 141 7.91 0.06 -2.33
CA VAL A 141 8.92 -0.96 -2.09
C VAL A 141 9.58 -0.71 -0.75
N SER A 142 9.54 -1.69 0.14
CA SER A 142 10.18 -1.63 1.45
C SER A 142 10.82 -2.96 1.84
N ARG A 143 11.91 -2.88 2.59
CA ARG A 143 12.53 -4.04 3.28
C ARG A 143 11.98 -4.24 4.70
N HIS A 144 11.08 -3.37 5.17
CA HIS A 144 10.48 -3.49 6.48
C HIS A 144 9.09 -4.10 6.36
N ALA A 145 8.95 -5.36 6.80
CA ALA A 145 7.69 -6.09 6.69
C ALA A 145 6.52 -5.38 7.40
N GLN A 146 6.80 -4.69 8.52
CA GLN A 146 5.79 -3.88 9.22
C GLN A 146 5.27 -2.74 8.34
N THR A 147 6.17 -1.99 7.69
CA THR A 147 5.80 -0.89 6.79
C THR A 147 5.03 -1.39 5.58
N THR A 148 5.43 -2.51 4.97
CA THR A 148 4.69 -3.14 3.87
C THR A 148 3.27 -3.51 4.30
N ARG A 149 3.08 -4.09 5.50
CA ARG A 149 1.74 -4.40 6.02
C ARG A 149 0.91 -3.13 6.23
N GLN A 150 1.47 -2.13 6.91
CA GLN A 150 0.78 -0.86 7.20
C GLN A 150 0.40 -0.07 5.94
N ALA A 151 1.19 -0.16 4.87
CA ALA A 151 0.95 0.59 3.64
C ALA A 151 -0.41 0.27 3.00
N HIS A 152 -0.98 -0.92 3.23
CA HIS A 152 -2.30 -1.28 2.71
C HIS A 152 -3.46 -0.46 3.31
N LEU A 153 -3.25 0.21 4.46
CA LEU A 153 -4.24 1.11 5.04
C LEU A 153 -4.53 2.31 4.11
N TRP A 154 -3.57 2.65 3.27
CA TRP A 154 -3.61 3.85 2.45
C TRP A 154 -4.10 3.54 1.03
N ARG A 155 -4.94 4.42 0.49
CA ARG A 155 -5.58 4.18 -0.80
C ARG A 155 -4.57 4.20 -1.95
N GLY A 156 -4.66 3.18 -2.80
CA GLY A 156 -3.89 3.10 -4.04
C GLY A 156 -2.45 2.66 -3.83
N LEU A 157 -2.04 2.35 -2.59
CA LEU A 157 -0.74 1.78 -2.29
C LEU A 157 -0.77 0.26 -2.50
N LEU A 158 0.18 -0.21 -3.31
CA LEU A 158 0.50 -1.59 -3.59
C LEU A 158 1.89 -1.87 -3.02
N PRO A 159 1.99 -2.42 -1.79
CA PRO A 159 3.27 -2.56 -1.15
C PRO A 159 3.99 -3.84 -1.59
N ILE A 160 5.32 -3.75 -1.75
CA ILE A 160 6.21 -4.86 -2.05
C ILE A 160 7.17 -5.03 -0.87
N TYR A 161 7.16 -6.22 -0.26
CA TYR A 161 8.19 -6.61 0.69
C TYR A 161 9.40 -7.13 -0.08
N PHE A 162 10.43 -6.30 -0.21
CA PHE A 162 11.62 -6.62 -0.97
C PHE A 162 12.62 -7.40 -0.09
N THR A 163 12.90 -8.64 -0.47
CA THR A 163 13.81 -9.54 0.25
C THR A 163 15.20 -9.63 -0.39
N GLY A 164 15.43 -8.96 -1.52
CA GLY A 164 16.73 -8.97 -2.20
C GLY A 164 17.84 -8.38 -1.33
N GLU A 165 19.02 -8.98 -1.44
CA GLU A 165 20.23 -8.57 -0.72
C GLU A 165 20.56 -7.09 -0.98
N ARG A 166 21.28 -6.49 -0.04
CA ARG A 166 21.73 -5.10 -0.20
C ARG A 166 22.96 -5.10 -1.09
N ALA A 167 22.87 -4.43 -2.25
CA ALA A 167 24.06 -4.21 -3.05
C ALA A 167 25.06 -3.33 -2.30
N GLY A 168 26.36 -3.51 -2.56
CA GLY A 168 27.41 -2.68 -1.97
C GLY A 168 27.24 -1.21 -2.33
N ASP A 169 26.90 -0.96 -3.60
CA ASP A 169 26.64 0.37 -4.12
C ASP A 169 25.16 0.78 -4.01
N TRP A 170 24.91 2.04 -3.63
CA TRP A 170 23.54 2.53 -3.37
C TRP A 170 22.69 2.68 -4.63
N PRO A 171 23.18 3.29 -5.73
CA PRO A 171 22.48 3.31 -7.01
C PRO A 171 22.09 1.92 -7.49
N GLN A 172 23.00 0.95 -7.45
CA GLN A 172 22.70 -0.43 -7.84
C GLN A 172 21.60 -1.05 -6.96
N ASP A 173 21.64 -0.82 -5.64
CA ASP A 173 20.60 -1.26 -4.71
C ASP A 173 19.24 -0.60 -4.96
N VAL A 174 19.24 0.67 -5.40
CA VAL A 174 18.04 1.42 -5.77
C VAL A 174 17.46 0.87 -7.06
N ASP A 175 18.29 0.66 -8.09
CA ASP A 175 17.85 0.17 -9.40
C ASP A 175 17.28 -1.26 -9.31
N GLY A 176 17.89 -2.15 -8.53
CA GLY A 176 17.33 -3.49 -8.28
C GLY A 176 15.94 -3.46 -7.62
N ARG A 177 15.69 -2.49 -6.74
CA ARG A 177 14.36 -2.29 -6.12
C ARG A 177 13.35 -1.68 -7.07
N ILE A 178 13.78 -0.79 -7.97
CA ILE A 178 12.94 -0.23 -9.03
C ILE A 178 12.54 -1.34 -10.00
N GLN A 179 13.48 -2.19 -10.41
CA GLN A 179 13.20 -3.30 -11.32
C GLN A 179 12.16 -4.26 -10.73
N ALA A 180 12.30 -4.63 -9.45
CA ALA A 180 11.30 -5.47 -8.79
C ALA A 180 9.89 -4.85 -8.78
N ALA A 181 9.78 -3.52 -8.72
CA ALA A 181 8.50 -2.83 -8.83
C ALA A 181 7.93 -2.87 -10.26
N ILE A 182 8.78 -2.73 -11.27
CA ILE A 182 8.40 -2.85 -12.68
C ILE A 182 7.93 -4.28 -12.98
N ASP A 183 8.70 -5.29 -12.57
CA ASP A 183 8.36 -6.71 -12.77
C ASP A 183 7.03 -7.06 -12.09
N PHE A 184 6.80 -6.55 -10.87
CA PHE A 184 5.53 -6.68 -10.17
C PHE A 184 4.36 -6.06 -10.94
N GLY A 185 4.57 -4.88 -11.55
CA GLY A 185 3.55 -4.18 -12.32
C GLY A 185 3.23 -4.87 -13.65
N LYS A 186 4.26 -5.40 -14.33
CA LYS A 186 4.13 -6.23 -15.52
C LYS A 186 3.38 -7.53 -15.22
N ALA A 187 3.77 -8.25 -14.17
CA ALA A 187 3.13 -9.51 -13.77
C ALA A 187 1.64 -9.34 -13.41
N ARG A 188 1.22 -8.15 -12.95
CA ARG A 188 -0.17 -7.81 -12.65
C ARG A 188 -0.89 -7.10 -13.81
N ASN A 189 -0.29 -7.02 -14.99
CA ASN A 189 -0.88 -6.47 -16.22
C ASN A 189 -1.33 -5.00 -16.16
N PHE A 190 -0.73 -4.18 -15.28
CA PHE A 190 -1.01 -2.73 -15.24
C PHE A 190 0.17 -1.86 -15.68
N MET A 191 1.31 -2.46 -16.03
CA MET A 191 2.43 -1.82 -16.72
C MET A 191 2.76 -2.59 -17.99
N ARG A 192 3.10 -1.87 -19.06
CA ARG A 192 3.54 -2.41 -20.35
C ARG A 192 4.86 -1.77 -20.76
N THR A 193 5.63 -2.47 -21.60
CA THR A 193 6.83 -1.90 -22.23
C THR A 193 6.45 -0.64 -23.01
N GLY A 194 7.21 0.43 -22.81
CA GLY A 194 6.95 1.77 -23.34
C GLY A 194 6.16 2.70 -22.41
N ASP A 195 5.56 2.20 -21.33
CA ASP A 195 4.84 3.05 -20.38
C ASP A 195 5.79 3.95 -19.58
N SER A 196 5.33 5.15 -19.21
CA SER A 196 6.04 6.02 -18.28
C SER A 196 5.76 5.64 -16.82
N VAL A 197 6.80 5.62 -15.98
CA VAL A 197 6.71 5.39 -14.54
C VAL A 197 7.43 6.51 -13.79
N ILE A 198 6.79 7.01 -12.73
CA ILE A 198 7.44 7.98 -11.84
C ILE A 198 8.15 7.22 -10.72
N VAL A 199 9.43 7.48 -10.52
CA VAL A 199 10.23 6.88 -9.45
C VAL A 199 10.56 7.95 -8.41
N VAL A 200 10.22 7.70 -7.15
CA VAL A 200 10.48 8.58 -6.02
C VAL A 200 11.43 7.90 -5.03
N THR A 201 12.58 8.52 -4.79
CA THR A 201 13.66 7.98 -3.95
C THR A 201 14.30 9.06 -3.09
N GLY A 202 15.13 8.63 -2.13
CA GLY A 202 16.01 9.52 -1.39
C GLY A 202 17.45 9.43 -1.89
N TRP A 203 18.16 10.56 -1.87
CA TRP A 203 19.54 10.66 -2.33
C TRP A 203 20.56 9.86 -1.48
N ARG A 204 20.24 9.55 -0.22
CA ARG A 204 21.10 8.78 0.69
C ARG A 204 20.37 7.62 1.35
N LYS A 205 21.17 6.66 1.84
CA LYS A 205 20.70 5.55 2.69
C LYS A 205 20.03 6.11 3.95
N GLY A 206 18.90 5.51 4.34
CA GLY A 206 18.18 5.83 5.58
C GLY A 206 16.84 6.56 5.38
N PRO A 207 16.08 6.76 6.47
CA PRO A 207 14.76 7.40 6.42
C PRO A 207 14.86 8.92 6.19
N GLY A 208 13.74 9.53 5.77
CA GLY A 208 13.54 10.99 5.79
C GLY A 208 14.33 11.79 4.76
N SER A 209 15.03 11.14 3.84
CA SER A 209 15.88 11.82 2.85
C SER A 209 15.29 11.83 1.44
N THR A 210 13.97 11.69 1.31
CA THR A 210 13.27 11.66 0.02
C THR A 210 13.29 13.04 -0.63
N ASN A 211 14.03 13.17 -1.73
CA ASN A 211 14.19 14.42 -2.49
C ASN A 211 14.41 14.20 -4.00
N THR A 212 14.39 12.96 -4.49
CA THR A 212 14.70 12.64 -5.89
C THR A 212 13.49 12.06 -6.59
N MET A 213 13.18 12.59 -7.77
CA MET A 213 12.16 12.06 -8.68
C MET A 213 12.78 11.82 -10.05
N ARG A 214 12.51 10.66 -10.65
CA ARG A 214 12.89 10.30 -12.02
C ARG A 214 11.62 9.90 -12.79
N ILE A 215 11.58 10.21 -14.07
CA ILE A 215 10.60 9.63 -15.00
C ILE A 215 11.36 8.60 -15.80
N VAL A 216 10.91 7.35 -15.77
CA VAL A 216 11.58 6.21 -16.40
C VAL A 216 10.58 5.53 -17.32
N THR A 217 11.05 5.07 -18.47
CA THR A 217 10.26 4.24 -19.39
C THR A 217 10.40 2.78 -19.00
N VAL A 218 9.29 2.05 -18.99
CA VAL A 218 9.31 0.60 -18.76
C VAL A 218 9.92 -0.08 -19.97
N GLU A 219 11.03 -0.78 -19.76
CA GLU A 219 11.62 -1.74 -20.70
C GLU A 219 10.99 -3.11 -20.50
#